data_AF-A0A6B2G4R5-F1
#
_entry.id   AF-A0A6B2G4R5-F1
#
_cell.length_a   1.000
_cell.length_b   1.000
_cell.length_c   1.000
_cell.angle_alpha   90.00
_cell.angle_beta   90.00
_cell.angle_gamma   90.00
#
_symmetry.space_group_name_H-M   'P 1'
#
loop_
_entity.id
_entity.type
_entity.pdbx_description
1 polymer ?
#
loop_
_entity_poly.entity_id
_entity_poly.type
_entity_poly.pdbx_seq_one_letter_code
_entity_poly.pdbx_strand_id
1 'polypeptide(L)'
;YLNHFFPFLAFQRKEYFRMQENACVCNTRFPQTRESVGSKMNLEIVNLIKSPSINSESNLKVIEYINFVSSKTDSLLLCFEVLNNTKNYNDEFSKFIAIKILEKHVQIFPDHCLPCGHNIIEVILKVCKKELDMPKFVMNALVALVSHLFLRLFPMIWADFFNTLSVLINLSPKGVEYYLRIMYEIDQEIQMYYVQKNENYSNMDLIKNKMKESFIPEFMHALIQISNHYVVEGNKDLVNLSLSVFSSYIAW
;
A
#
# COMPACT_ATOMS: atom_id res chain seq x y z
N TYR A 1 -5.58 25.88 -9.76
CA TYR A 1 -4.56 26.72 -9.10
C TYR A 1 -3.44 25.91 -8.40
N LEU A 2 -3.12 24.67 -8.83
CA LEU A 2 -2.13 23.80 -8.12
C LEU A 2 -1.17 23.06 -9.08
N ASN A 3 -0.68 23.69 -10.15
CA ASN A 3 0.18 23.02 -11.16
C ASN A 3 1.55 23.68 -11.42
N HIS A 4 2.07 24.56 -10.55
CA HIS A 4 3.27 25.35 -10.86
C HIS A 4 4.37 25.39 -9.79
N PHE A 5 4.78 24.26 -9.22
CA PHE A 5 6.06 24.13 -8.51
C PHE A 5 6.45 22.63 -8.63
N PHE A 6 7.43 22.17 -9.40
CA PHE A 6 8.84 21.98 -9.00
C PHE A 6 9.58 21.16 -10.10
N PRO A 7 10.48 21.72 -10.93
CA PRO A 7 11.17 20.93 -11.97
C PRO A 7 12.59 20.42 -11.60
N PHE A 8 13.18 20.85 -10.46
CA PHE A 8 14.63 20.72 -10.25
C PHE A 8 15.07 19.42 -9.54
N LEU A 9 14.17 18.75 -8.81
CA LEU A 9 14.48 17.52 -8.06
C LEU A 9 14.41 16.22 -8.90
N ALA A 10 13.83 16.29 -10.10
CA ALA A 10 13.62 15.11 -10.97
C ALA A 10 14.90 14.61 -11.66
N PHE A 11 15.91 15.47 -11.85
CA PHE A 11 17.09 15.15 -12.65
C PHE A 11 18.17 14.38 -11.86
N GLN A 12 18.40 14.73 -10.59
CA GLN A 12 19.40 14.04 -9.75
C GLN A 12 18.94 12.65 -9.26
N ARG A 13 17.61 12.41 -9.14
CA ARG A 13 17.05 11.07 -8.83
C ARG A 13 17.42 10.04 -9.91
N LYS A 14 17.38 10.43 -11.19
CA LYS A 14 17.40 9.50 -12.33
C LYS A 14 18.73 8.76 -12.52
N GLU A 15 19.84 9.38 -12.17
CA GLU A 15 21.19 8.80 -12.31
C GLU A 15 21.57 7.88 -11.13
N TYR A 16 21.07 8.15 -9.92
CA TYR A 16 21.32 7.30 -8.74
C TYR A 16 20.52 5.99 -8.80
N PHE A 17 19.28 6.01 -9.31
CA PHE A 17 18.47 4.80 -9.50
C PHE A 17 19.10 3.84 -10.52
N ARG A 18 19.62 4.32 -11.65
CA ARG A 18 20.23 3.48 -12.71
C ARG A 18 21.38 2.59 -12.26
N MET A 19 22.14 2.99 -11.24
CA MET A 19 23.28 2.21 -10.75
C MET A 19 22.88 1.09 -9.78
N GLN A 20 21.80 1.26 -9.01
CA GLN A 20 21.31 0.24 -8.07
C GLN A 20 20.32 -0.75 -8.70
N GLU A 21 19.77 -0.41 -9.86
CA GLU A 21 18.84 -1.21 -10.65
C GLU A 21 19.40 -2.61 -11.03
N ASN A 22 20.71 -2.83 -11.10
CA ASN A 22 21.27 -4.07 -11.65
C ASN A 22 21.47 -5.22 -10.64
N ALA A 23 21.25 -5.01 -9.34
CA ALA A 23 21.58 -5.99 -8.29
C ALA A 23 20.38 -6.68 -7.64
N CYS A 24 19.15 -6.17 -7.79
CA CYS A 24 17.97 -6.75 -7.16
C CYS A 24 17.11 -7.51 -8.19
N VAL A 25 16.64 -8.70 -7.81
CA VAL A 25 15.85 -9.64 -8.66
C VAL A 25 14.60 -8.99 -9.26
N CYS A 26 14.10 -7.91 -8.65
CA CYS A 26 12.96 -7.11 -9.13
C CYS A 26 13.15 -6.47 -10.51
N ASN A 27 14.39 -6.43 -11.05
CA ASN A 27 14.73 -5.73 -12.28
C ASN A 27 15.12 -6.61 -13.46
N THR A 28 14.85 -7.92 -13.36
CA THR A 28 14.89 -8.75 -14.55
C THR A 28 13.85 -8.24 -15.55
N ARG A 29 14.32 -7.75 -16.71
CA ARG A 29 13.45 -7.43 -17.85
C ARG A 29 12.55 -8.64 -18.10
N PHE A 30 11.24 -8.41 -17.98
CA PHE A 30 10.17 -9.38 -18.15
C PHE A 30 10.43 -10.32 -19.35
N PRO A 31 10.73 -11.60 -19.14
CA PRO A 31 10.77 -12.56 -20.23
C PRO A 31 9.32 -12.85 -20.65
N GLN A 32 8.95 -12.42 -21.86
CA GLN A 32 7.58 -12.52 -22.40
C GLN A 32 7.07 -13.95 -22.64
N THR A 33 7.83 -14.99 -22.33
CA THR A 33 7.44 -16.37 -22.62
C THR A 33 8.12 -17.33 -21.65
N ARG A 34 7.46 -17.65 -20.53
CA ARG A 34 7.68 -18.92 -19.81
C ARG A 34 6.34 -19.48 -19.36
N GLU A 35 6.17 -20.76 -19.63
CA GLU A 35 4.96 -21.54 -19.39
C GLU A 35 4.45 -21.42 -17.95
N SER A 36 3.13 -21.52 -17.84
CA SER A 36 2.30 -21.00 -16.77
C SER A 36 2.58 -21.61 -15.38
N VAL A 37 3.37 -20.92 -14.56
CA VAL A 37 3.17 -20.99 -13.09
C VAL A 37 1.82 -20.37 -12.71
N GLY A 38 1.25 -19.57 -13.61
CA GLY A 38 -0.12 -19.05 -13.59
C GLY A 38 -1.24 -20.09 -13.73
N SER A 39 -0.95 -21.39 -13.74
CA SER A 39 -1.98 -22.44 -13.64
C SER A 39 -2.52 -22.51 -12.21
N LYS A 40 -3.39 -21.53 -11.91
CA LYS A 40 -4.31 -21.40 -10.77
C LYS A 40 -3.61 -21.26 -9.42
N MET A 41 -3.73 -20.06 -8.83
CA MET A 41 -3.83 -19.96 -7.37
C MET A 41 -4.70 -21.11 -6.88
N ASN A 42 -4.22 -21.84 -5.86
CA ASN A 42 -4.83 -23.11 -5.49
C ASN A 42 -6.33 -22.89 -5.27
N LEU A 43 -7.15 -23.42 -6.19
CA LEU A 43 -8.59 -23.17 -6.22
C LEU A 43 -9.23 -23.62 -4.89
N GLU A 44 -8.64 -24.62 -4.25
CA GLU A 44 -8.99 -25.10 -2.93
C GLU A 44 -8.79 -24.02 -1.85
N ILE A 45 -7.65 -23.33 -1.87
CA ILE A 45 -7.37 -22.22 -0.94
C ILE A 45 -8.32 -21.05 -1.20
N VAL A 46 -8.57 -20.71 -2.47
CA VAL A 46 -9.54 -19.66 -2.83
C VAL A 46 -10.94 -20.02 -2.33
N ASN A 47 -11.35 -21.28 -2.43
CA ASN A 47 -12.64 -21.76 -1.95
C ASN A 47 -12.72 -21.81 -0.41
N LEU A 48 -11.61 -22.09 0.29
CA LEU A 48 -11.54 -22.03 1.74
C LEU A 48 -11.78 -20.62 2.27
N ILE A 49 -11.18 -19.60 1.64
CA ILE A 49 -11.39 -18.18 2.04
C ILE A 49 -12.83 -17.73 1.71
N LYS A 50 -13.46 -18.28 0.66
CA LYS A 50 -14.86 -18.02 0.30
C LYS A 50 -15.88 -18.61 1.28
N SER A 51 -15.48 -19.54 2.13
CA SER A 51 -16.42 -20.24 3.02
C SER A 51 -16.87 -19.32 4.18
N PRO A 52 -18.19 -19.26 4.49
CA PRO A 52 -18.72 -18.34 5.51
C PRO A 52 -18.34 -18.70 6.95
N SER A 53 -17.74 -19.87 7.17
CA SER A 53 -17.26 -20.35 8.47
C SER A 53 -15.75 -20.61 8.42
N ILE A 54 -14.96 -19.53 8.37
CA ILE A 54 -13.52 -19.66 8.46
C ILE A 54 -13.17 -20.06 9.90
N ASN A 55 -12.93 -21.35 10.12
CA ASN A 55 -12.41 -21.86 11.39
C ASN A 55 -10.90 -21.57 11.50
N SER A 56 -10.35 -21.67 12.72
CA SER A 56 -8.92 -21.45 12.99
C SER A 56 -8.00 -22.30 12.09
N GLU A 57 -8.42 -23.53 11.77
CA GLU A 57 -7.69 -24.45 10.89
C GLU A 57 -7.65 -23.97 9.42
N SER A 58 -8.75 -23.43 8.90
CA SER A 58 -8.79 -22.86 7.54
C SER A 58 -7.91 -21.62 7.42
N ASN A 59 -7.87 -20.78 8.47
CA ASN A 59 -6.95 -19.64 8.53
C ASN A 59 -5.48 -20.07 8.49
N LEU A 60 -5.13 -21.12 9.23
CA LEU A 60 -3.75 -21.66 9.23
C LEU A 60 -3.36 -22.15 7.83
N LYS A 61 -4.24 -22.87 7.13
CA LYS A 61 -3.98 -23.35 5.76
C LYS A 61 -3.74 -22.20 4.78
N VAL A 62 -4.49 -21.09 4.91
CA VAL A 62 -4.29 -19.90 4.08
C VAL A 62 -2.94 -19.24 4.38
N ILE A 63 -2.57 -19.11 5.66
CA ILE A 63 -1.28 -18.56 6.08
C ILE A 63 -0.12 -19.43 5.57
N GLU A 64 -0.22 -20.74 5.71
CA GLU A 64 0.77 -21.70 5.20
C GLU A 64 0.92 -21.59 3.68
N TYR A 65 -0.19 -21.46 2.95
CA TYR A 65 -0.15 -21.25 1.51
C TYR A 65 0.53 -19.93 1.14
N ILE A 66 0.18 -18.82 1.78
CA ILE A 66 0.83 -17.52 1.56
C ILE A 66 2.33 -17.65 1.85
N ASN A 67 2.72 -18.32 2.93
CA ASN A 67 4.12 -18.54 3.29
C ASN A 67 4.87 -19.35 2.23
N PHE A 68 4.24 -20.42 1.75
CA PHE A 68 4.78 -21.28 0.69
C PHE A 68 4.93 -20.56 -0.64
N VAL A 69 3.96 -19.73 -1.04
CA VAL A 69 4.07 -18.97 -2.28
C VAL A 69 5.13 -17.87 -2.14
N SER A 70 5.19 -17.20 -0.98
CA SER A 70 6.16 -16.13 -0.73
C SER A 70 7.61 -16.62 -0.73
N SER A 71 7.87 -17.90 -0.42
CA SER A 71 9.23 -18.47 -0.47
C SER A 71 9.70 -18.79 -1.88
N LYS A 72 8.83 -18.70 -2.90
CA LYS A 72 9.22 -18.91 -4.30
C LYS A 72 9.90 -17.68 -4.87
N THR A 73 10.91 -17.90 -5.71
CA THR A 73 11.72 -16.85 -6.37
C THR A 73 10.89 -15.90 -7.23
N ASP A 74 9.87 -16.41 -7.91
CA ASP A 74 9.07 -15.63 -8.87
C ASP A 74 7.77 -15.08 -8.26
N SER A 75 7.64 -15.12 -6.93
CA SER A 75 6.41 -14.74 -6.22
C SER A 75 6.01 -13.27 -6.43
N LEU A 76 6.98 -12.36 -6.51
CA LEU A 76 6.73 -10.94 -6.82
C LEU A 76 6.18 -10.75 -8.24
N LEU A 77 6.75 -11.45 -9.24
CA LEU A 77 6.28 -11.39 -10.62
C LEU A 77 4.84 -11.86 -10.73
N LEU A 78 4.51 -12.98 -10.07
CA LEU A 78 3.13 -13.49 -10.01
C LEU A 78 2.17 -12.46 -9.41
N CYS A 79 2.56 -11.78 -8.33
CA CYS A 79 1.72 -10.75 -7.72
C CYS A 79 1.49 -9.58 -8.67
N PHE A 80 2.52 -9.12 -9.37
CA PHE A 80 2.38 -8.05 -10.37
C PHE A 80 1.50 -8.48 -11.54
N GLU A 81 1.59 -9.72 -12.00
CA GLU A 81 0.72 -10.26 -13.04
C GLU A 81 -0.74 -10.27 -12.58
N VAL A 82 -1.03 -10.78 -11.38
CA VAL A 82 -2.38 -10.84 -10.82
C VAL A 82 -2.98 -9.43 -10.66
N LEU A 83 -2.19 -8.47 -10.18
CA LEU A 83 -2.65 -7.09 -9.95
C LEU A 83 -2.75 -6.26 -11.24
N ASN A 84 -1.99 -6.59 -12.30
CA ASN A 84 -2.07 -5.88 -13.57
C ASN A 84 -3.06 -6.50 -14.57
N ASN A 85 -3.32 -7.81 -14.51
CA ASN A 85 -4.20 -8.51 -15.45
C ASN A 85 -5.66 -8.51 -14.99
N THR A 86 -6.44 -7.58 -15.54
CA THR A 86 -7.88 -7.48 -15.30
C THR A 86 -8.72 -8.56 -16.01
N LYS A 87 -8.15 -9.29 -16.97
CA LYS A 87 -8.90 -10.24 -17.82
C LYS A 87 -8.89 -11.69 -17.33
N ASN A 88 -7.77 -12.15 -16.76
CA ASN A 88 -7.59 -13.57 -16.41
C ASN A 88 -7.65 -13.84 -14.90
N TYR A 89 -7.49 -12.81 -14.05
CA TYR A 89 -7.43 -12.92 -12.58
C TYR A 89 -8.35 -11.91 -11.90
N ASN A 90 -9.61 -11.81 -12.35
CA ASN A 90 -10.58 -10.87 -11.75
C ASN A 90 -11.22 -11.40 -10.45
N ASP A 91 -10.60 -12.39 -9.81
CA ASP A 91 -11.07 -12.94 -8.54
C ASP A 91 -10.46 -12.14 -7.38
N GLU A 92 -11.33 -11.58 -6.54
CA GLU A 92 -10.98 -10.67 -5.44
C GLU A 92 -10.06 -11.35 -4.42
N PHE A 93 -10.21 -12.67 -4.23
CA PHE A 93 -9.35 -13.46 -3.35
C PHE A 93 -7.95 -13.61 -3.93
N SER A 94 -7.84 -13.74 -5.25
CA SER A 94 -6.53 -13.77 -5.90
C SER A 94 -5.78 -12.46 -5.71
N LYS A 95 -6.49 -11.32 -5.82
CA LYS A 95 -5.92 -10.00 -5.51
C LYS A 95 -5.52 -9.88 -4.04
N PHE A 96 -6.38 -10.34 -3.13
CA PHE A 96 -6.08 -10.35 -1.70
C PHE A 96 -4.82 -11.17 -1.39
N ILE A 97 -4.69 -12.38 -1.92
CA ILE A 97 -3.51 -13.23 -1.73
C ILE A 97 -2.26 -12.54 -2.30
N ALA A 98 -2.34 -11.96 -3.51
CA ALA A 98 -1.23 -11.24 -4.11
C ALA A 98 -0.78 -10.04 -3.24
N ILE A 99 -1.73 -9.28 -2.71
CA ILE A 99 -1.46 -8.17 -1.79
C ILE A 99 -0.79 -8.67 -0.50
N LYS A 100 -1.27 -9.78 0.07
CA LYS A 100 -0.68 -10.36 1.29
C LYS A 100 0.73 -10.91 1.08
N ILE A 101 1.02 -11.47 -0.09
CA ILE A 101 2.38 -11.89 -0.45
C ILE A 101 3.29 -10.66 -0.58
N LEU A 102 2.83 -9.59 -1.24
CA LEU A 102 3.59 -8.35 -1.34
C LEU A 102 3.85 -7.73 0.04
N GLU A 103 2.86 -7.72 0.92
CA GLU A 103 2.98 -7.21 2.30
C GLU A 103 4.07 -7.96 3.06
N LYS A 104 4.06 -9.29 2.98
CA LYS A 104 5.09 -10.12 3.59
C LYS A 104 6.48 -9.80 3.04
N HIS A 105 6.61 -9.61 1.73
CA HIS A 105 7.87 -9.19 1.13
C HIS A 105 8.31 -7.83 1.67
N VAL A 106 7.43 -6.80 1.68
CA VAL A 106 7.67 -5.45 2.22
C VAL A 106 8.24 -5.48 3.64
N GLN A 107 7.68 -6.32 4.50
CA GLN A 107 8.13 -6.47 5.89
C GLN A 107 9.54 -7.05 6.02
N ILE A 108 9.99 -7.87 5.07
CA ILE A 108 11.32 -8.51 5.08
C ILE A 108 12.30 -7.90 4.07
N PHE A 109 11.94 -6.82 3.38
CA PHE A 109 12.78 -6.20 2.35
C PHE A 109 14.14 -5.82 2.95
N PRO A 110 15.26 -6.35 2.40
CA PRO A 110 16.58 -5.84 2.71
C PRO A 110 16.70 -4.38 2.26
N ASP A 111 17.47 -3.57 2.99
CA ASP A 111 17.64 -2.14 2.67
C ASP A 111 18.12 -1.90 1.23
N HIS A 112 18.96 -2.79 0.69
CA HIS A 112 19.48 -2.67 -0.68
C HIS A 112 18.43 -2.92 -1.78
N CYS A 113 17.28 -3.49 -1.47
CA CYS A 113 16.19 -3.72 -2.41
C CYS A 113 15.05 -2.70 -2.25
N LEU A 114 15.16 -1.72 -1.35
CA LEU A 114 14.20 -0.63 -1.19
C LEU A 114 13.87 0.12 -2.51
N PRO A 115 14.80 0.28 -3.50
CA PRO A 115 14.45 0.86 -4.80
C PRO A 115 13.35 0.10 -5.56
N CYS A 116 13.21 -1.22 -5.35
CA CYS A 116 12.10 -1.99 -5.92
C CYS A 116 10.72 -1.57 -5.38
N GLY A 117 10.69 -0.89 -4.22
CA GLY A 117 9.49 -0.37 -3.61
C GLY A 117 8.72 0.58 -4.52
N HIS A 118 9.41 1.30 -5.43
CA HIS A 118 8.76 2.18 -6.40
C HIS A 118 7.83 1.41 -7.35
N ASN A 119 8.25 0.25 -7.87
CA ASN A 119 7.42 -0.57 -8.75
C ASN A 119 6.16 -1.07 -8.03
N ILE A 120 6.30 -1.43 -6.74
CA ILE A 120 5.18 -1.85 -5.91
C ILE A 120 4.20 -0.69 -5.70
N ILE A 121 4.71 0.50 -5.37
CA ILE A 121 3.91 1.72 -5.23
C ILE A 121 3.12 2.01 -6.53
N GLU A 122 3.79 2.00 -7.68
CA GLU A 122 3.14 2.28 -8.97
C GLU A 122 2.00 1.30 -9.28
N VAL A 123 2.22 0.00 -9.07
CA VAL A 123 1.20 -1.02 -9.30
C VAL A 123 0.03 -0.83 -8.34
N ILE A 124 0.27 -0.60 -7.06
CA ILE A 124 -0.81 -0.41 -6.07
C ILE A 124 -1.62 0.84 -6.37
N LEU A 125 -0.98 1.96 -6.69
CA LEU A 125 -1.69 3.19 -7.04
C LEU A 125 -2.53 3.02 -8.30
N LYS A 126 -2.02 2.26 -9.28
CA LYS A 126 -2.78 1.91 -10.48
C LYS A 126 -3.99 1.05 -10.15
N VAL A 127 -3.88 0.11 -9.22
CA VAL A 127 -5.01 -0.69 -8.72
C VAL A 127 -6.03 0.23 -8.04
N CYS A 128 -5.60 1.08 -7.09
CA CYS A 128 -6.48 2.02 -6.39
C CYS A 128 -7.24 2.95 -7.34
N LYS A 129 -6.58 3.42 -8.41
CA LYS A 129 -7.19 4.30 -9.40
C LYS A 129 -8.19 3.60 -10.32
N LYS A 130 -8.00 2.30 -10.57
CA LYS A 130 -8.83 1.52 -11.50
C LYS A 130 -10.01 0.83 -10.84
N GLU A 131 -9.83 0.38 -9.60
CA GLU A 131 -10.77 -0.51 -8.90
C GLU A 131 -11.23 0.13 -7.59
N LEU A 132 -12.03 1.18 -7.70
CA LEU A 132 -12.50 1.92 -6.53
C LEU A 132 -13.52 1.11 -5.70
N ASP A 133 -14.27 0.20 -6.32
CA ASP A 133 -15.33 -0.58 -5.66
C ASP A 133 -14.89 -1.98 -5.20
N MET A 134 -13.61 -2.14 -4.83
CA MET A 134 -13.12 -3.44 -4.34
C MET A 134 -13.78 -3.83 -3.01
N PRO A 135 -13.91 -5.14 -2.71
CA PRO A 135 -14.43 -5.59 -1.43
C PRO A 135 -13.60 -5.08 -0.26
N LYS A 136 -14.26 -4.90 0.89
CA LYS A 136 -13.63 -4.40 2.12
C LYS A 136 -12.38 -5.20 2.53
N PHE A 137 -12.40 -6.53 2.38
CA PHE A 137 -11.25 -7.36 2.78
C PHE A 137 -10.02 -7.13 1.89
N VAL A 138 -10.22 -6.91 0.58
CA VAL A 138 -9.13 -6.58 -0.35
C VAL A 138 -8.63 -5.17 -0.08
N MET A 139 -9.54 -4.22 0.13
CA MET A 139 -9.21 -2.83 0.49
C MET A 139 -8.37 -2.78 1.77
N ASN A 140 -8.79 -3.48 2.83
CA ASN A 140 -8.06 -3.49 4.09
C ASN A 140 -6.65 -4.09 3.91
N ALA A 141 -6.51 -5.17 3.13
CA ALA A 141 -5.19 -5.71 2.81
C ALA A 141 -4.32 -4.71 2.04
N LEU A 142 -4.92 -3.97 1.10
CA LEU A 142 -4.21 -2.95 0.31
C LEU A 142 -3.76 -1.79 1.18
N VAL A 143 -4.65 -1.30 2.06
CA VAL A 143 -4.37 -0.23 3.01
C VAL A 143 -3.19 -0.60 3.91
N ALA A 144 -3.18 -1.82 4.47
CA ALA A 144 -2.08 -2.35 5.26
C ALA A 144 -0.77 -2.46 4.44
N LEU A 145 -0.83 -2.92 3.19
CA LEU A 145 0.36 -2.94 2.34
C LEU A 145 0.94 -1.54 2.11
N VAL A 146 0.09 -0.54 1.86
CA VAL A 146 0.51 0.85 1.66
C VAL A 146 1.12 1.45 2.93
N SER A 147 0.56 1.18 4.10
CA SER A 147 1.12 1.66 5.37
C SER A 147 2.51 1.05 5.63
N HIS A 148 2.70 -0.24 5.39
CA HIS A 148 4.01 -0.89 5.50
C HIS A 148 5.03 -0.32 4.50
N LEU A 149 4.62 -0.05 3.26
CA LEU A 149 5.48 0.61 2.27
C LEU A 149 5.86 2.01 2.71
N PHE A 150 4.92 2.78 3.26
CA PHE A 150 5.19 4.10 3.80
C PHE A 150 6.25 4.03 4.90
N LEU A 151 6.08 3.16 5.89
CA LEU A 151 7.04 3.01 7.00
C LEU A 151 8.44 2.60 6.55
N ARG A 152 8.54 1.89 5.42
CA ARG A 152 9.80 1.37 4.93
C ARG A 152 10.50 2.32 3.96
N LEU A 153 9.75 3.11 3.20
CA LEU A 153 10.28 3.93 2.10
C LEU A 153 10.25 5.44 2.38
N PHE A 154 9.38 5.91 3.28
CA PHE A 154 9.38 7.30 3.72
C PHE A 154 10.41 7.49 4.84
N PRO A 155 11.16 8.62 4.88
CA PRO A 155 11.10 9.75 3.94
C PRO A 155 12.05 9.67 2.75
N MET A 156 13.00 8.73 2.74
CA MET A 156 14.14 8.77 1.81
C MET A 156 13.77 8.47 0.35
N ILE A 157 12.93 7.47 0.12
CA ILE A 157 12.61 6.97 -1.22
C ILE A 157 11.26 7.50 -1.68
N TRP A 158 10.27 7.54 -0.78
CA TRP A 158 8.91 7.99 -1.09
C TRP A 158 8.59 9.36 -0.51
N ALA A 159 9.50 10.33 -0.64
CA ALA A 159 9.37 11.68 -0.09
C ALA A 159 8.09 12.42 -0.54
N ASP A 160 7.60 12.15 -1.75
CA ASP A 160 6.41 12.73 -2.38
C ASP A 160 5.13 11.90 -2.16
N PHE A 161 5.12 11.04 -1.13
CA PHE A 161 3.99 10.18 -0.72
C PHE A 161 2.65 10.92 -0.69
N PHE A 162 2.59 12.10 -0.06
CA PHE A 162 1.35 12.86 0.07
C PHE A 162 0.78 13.27 -1.26
N ASN A 163 1.61 13.88 -2.12
CA ASN A 163 1.21 14.30 -3.45
C ASN A 163 0.74 13.09 -4.27
N THR A 164 1.46 11.99 -4.13
CA THR A 164 1.14 10.72 -4.80
C THR A 164 -0.25 10.19 -4.41
N LEU A 165 -0.57 10.19 -3.11
CA LEU A 165 -1.86 9.72 -2.60
C LEU A 165 -3.00 10.73 -2.73
N SER A 166 -2.71 12.03 -2.71
CA SER A 166 -3.72 13.10 -2.82
C SER A 166 -4.55 12.99 -4.11
N VAL A 167 -3.99 12.35 -5.14
CA VAL A 167 -4.72 12.04 -6.38
C VAL A 167 -6.00 11.25 -6.11
N LEU A 168 -6.03 10.36 -5.10
CA LEU A 168 -7.21 9.55 -4.76
C LEU A 168 -8.39 10.40 -4.31
N ILE A 169 -8.14 11.51 -3.60
CA ILE A 169 -9.18 12.41 -3.08
C ILE A 169 -10.04 12.97 -4.22
N ASN A 170 -9.42 13.22 -5.38
CA ASN A 170 -10.08 13.85 -6.53
C ASN A 170 -10.80 12.84 -7.46
N LEU A 171 -10.74 11.54 -7.18
CA LEU A 171 -11.33 10.52 -8.06
C LEU A 171 -12.82 10.30 -7.76
N SER A 172 -13.15 10.07 -6.49
CA SER A 172 -14.50 9.76 -6.04
C SER A 172 -14.58 9.77 -4.51
N PRO A 173 -15.79 9.73 -3.91
CA PRO A 173 -15.96 9.51 -2.48
C PRO A 173 -15.26 8.24 -1.98
N LYS A 174 -15.17 7.22 -2.83
CA LYS A 174 -14.47 5.99 -2.50
C LYS A 174 -12.95 6.17 -2.51
N GLY A 175 -12.43 6.98 -3.44
CA GLY A 175 -11.04 7.45 -3.43
C GLY A 175 -10.67 8.17 -2.13
N VAL A 176 -11.56 9.04 -1.63
CA VAL A 176 -11.41 9.69 -0.32
C VAL A 176 -11.39 8.65 0.81
N GLU A 177 -12.25 7.64 0.77
CA GLU A 177 -12.22 6.56 1.76
C GLU A 177 -10.86 5.84 1.80
N TYR A 178 -10.30 5.46 0.64
CA TYR A 178 -8.96 4.85 0.59
C TYR A 178 -7.92 5.75 1.20
N TYR A 179 -7.91 7.02 0.79
CA TYR A 179 -6.97 8.01 1.30
C TYR A 179 -7.02 8.11 2.82
N LEU A 180 -8.22 8.30 3.39
CA LEU A 180 -8.40 8.40 4.84
C LEU A 180 -8.04 7.11 5.57
N ARG A 181 -8.39 5.94 5.03
CA ARG A 181 -8.02 4.64 5.63
C ARG A 181 -6.51 4.42 5.64
N ILE A 182 -5.81 4.77 4.56
CA ILE A 182 -4.34 4.69 4.51
C ILE A 182 -3.72 5.58 5.59
N MET A 183 -4.19 6.82 5.70
CA MET A 183 -3.71 7.73 6.74
C MET A 183 -3.98 7.18 8.14
N TYR A 184 -5.19 6.67 8.40
CA TYR A 184 -5.51 6.05 9.68
C TYR A 184 -4.57 4.87 10.00
N GLU A 185 -4.38 3.96 9.04
CA GLU A 185 -3.55 2.77 9.21
C GLU A 185 -2.07 3.12 9.48
N ILE A 186 -1.55 4.17 8.84
CA ILE A 186 -0.19 4.65 9.09
C ILE A 186 -0.01 5.07 10.54
N ASP A 187 -0.98 5.80 11.12
CA ASP A 187 -0.92 6.13 12.54
C ASP A 187 -0.93 4.86 13.39
N GLN A 188 -1.88 3.94 13.14
CA GLN A 188 -1.99 2.70 13.92
C GLN A 188 -0.69 1.90 13.92
N GLU A 189 -0.09 1.69 12.75
CA GLU A 189 1.18 0.99 12.63
C GLU A 189 2.30 1.71 13.40
N ILE A 190 2.42 3.04 13.25
CA ILE A 190 3.43 3.81 14.00
C ILE A 190 3.24 3.67 15.51
N GLN A 191 2.01 3.75 16.02
CA GLN A 191 1.72 3.54 17.44
C GLN A 191 2.09 2.12 17.90
N MET A 192 1.81 1.09 17.08
CA MET A 192 2.16 -0.30 17.39
C MET A 192 3.67 -0.49 17.55
N TYR A 193 4.49 0.16 16.72
CA TYR A 193 5.96 0.14 16.90
C TYR A 193 6.37 0.71 18.26
N TYR A 194 5.71 1.77 18.73
CA TYR A 194 6.02 2.33 20.06
C TYR A 194 5.63 1.41 21.21
N VAL A 195 4.56 0.64 21.06
CA VAL A 195 4.11 -0.32 22.08
C VAL A 195 5.04 -1.54 22.16
N GLN A 196 5.50 -2.04 21.01
CA GLN A 196 6.24 -3.31 20.93
C GLN A 196 7.71 -3.24 21.38
N LYS A 197 8.25 -2.04 21.68
CA LYS A 197 9.67 -1.87 22.02
C LYS A 197 10.66 -2.40 20.99
N ASN A 198 10.27 -2.30 19.71
CA ASN A 198 11.11 -2.73 18.59
C ASN A 198 12.39 -1.88 18.50
N GLU A 199 13.51 -2.50 18.15
CA GLU A 199 14.84 -1.86 18.06
C GLU A 199 14.91 -0.69 17.05
N ASN A 200 13.90 -0.54 16.20
CA ASN A 200 13.81 0.46 15.13
C ASN A 200 13.15 1.80 15.55
N TYR A 201 13.05 2.11 16.84
CA TYR A 201 12.47 3.38 17.34
C TYR A 201 13.01 4.63 16.66
N SER A 202 14.33 4.69 16.44
CA SER A 202 14.97 5.87 15.82
C SER A 202 14.45 6.17 14.42
N ASN A 203 14.03 5.15 13.66
CA ASN A 203 13.43 5.34 12.34
C ASN A 203 12.00 5.89 12.43
N MET A 204 11.22 5.45 13.42
CA MET A 204 9.86 5.95 13.63
C MET A 204 9.86 7.41 14.08
N ASP A 205 10.79 7.82 14.95
CA ASP A 205 10.95 9.22 15.33
C ASP A 205 11.34 10.10 14.14
N LEU A 206 12.23 9.61 13.25
CA LEU A 206 12.57 10.28 12.01
C LEU A 206 11.34 10.48 11.11
N ILE A 207 10.53 9.44 10.93
CA ILE A 207 9.29 9.51 10.15
C ILE A 207 8.32 10.53 10.76
N LYS A 208 8.07 10.47 12.07
CA LYS A 208 7.17 11.42 12.76
C LYS A 208 7.67 12.84 12.62
N ASN A 209 8.94 13.10 12.87
CA ASN A 209 9.52 14.44 12.75
C ASN A 209 9.38 14.96 11.31
N LYS A 210 9.65 14.12 10.32
CA LYS A 210 9.52 14.53 8.92
C LYS A 210 8.07 14.78 8.51
N MET A 211 7.12 13.99 9.02
CA MET A 211 5.69 14.22 8.85
C MET A 211 5.27 15.56 9.46
N LYS A 212 5.67 15.85 10.70
CA LYS A 212 5.33 17.12 11.38
C LYS A 212 5.82 18.34 10.61
N GLU A 213 7.04 18.30 10.11
CA GLU A 213 7.65 19.42 9.40
C GLU A 213 7.07 19.65 8.01
N SER A 214 6.83 18.58 7.25
CA SER A 214 6.59 18.67 5.80
C SER A 214 5.17 18.31 5.36
N PHE A 215 4.34 17.77 6.25
CA PHE A 215 3.09 17.13 5.87
C PHE A 215 1.89 17.53 6.72
N ILE A 216 2.02 17.44 8.05
CA ILE A 216 0.88 17.57 8.98
C ILE A 216 0.11 18.89 8.76
N PRO A 217 0.74 20.06 8.56
CA PRO A 217 -0.01 21.29 8.32
C PRO A 217 -0.93 21.23 7.08
N GLU A 218 -0.41 20.76 5.95
CA GLU A 218 -1.19 20.66 4.70
C GLU A 218 -2.25 19.57 4.78
N PHE A 219 -1.91 18.44 5.41
CA PHE A 219 -2.82 17.34 5.63
C PHE A 219 -4.01 17.73 6.50
N MET A 220 -3.77 18.42 7.61
CA MET A 220 -4.85 18.88 8.51
C MET A 220 -5.79 19.85 7.79
N HIS A 221 -5.25 20.73 6.96
CA HIS A 221 -6.08 21.60 6.11
C HIS A 221 -6.94 20.79 5.13
N ALA A 222 -6.35 19.80 4.45
CA ALA A 222 -7.07 18.92 3.55
C ALA A 222 -8.17 18.11 4.27
N LEU A 223 -7.91 17.60 5.49
CA LEU A 223 -8.90 16.88 6.30
C LEU A 223 -10.10 17.76 6.66
N ILE A 224 -9.87 19.02 7.07
CA ILE A 224 -10.95 19.96 7.37
C ILE A 224 -11.81 20.21 6.12
N GLN A 225 -11.17 20.38 4.96
CA GLN A 225 -11.88 20.55 3.69
C GLN A 225 -12.71 19.33 3.32
N ILE A 226 -12.13 18.13 3.42
CA ILE A 226 -12.82 16.85 3.18
C ILE A 226 -14.03 16.72 4.11
N SER A 227 -13.84 16.96 5.41
CA SER A 227 -14.89 16.83 6.42
C SER A 227 -16.04 17.79 6.13
N ASN A 228 -15.76 19.08 5.92
CA ASN A 228 -16.77 20.08 5.60
C ASN A 228 -17.54 19.77 4.31
N HIS A 229 -16.84 19.28 3.28
CA HIS A 229 -17.47 18.88 2.02
C HIS A 229 -18.48 17.74 2.23
N TYR A 230 -18.08 16.65 2.89
CA TYR A 230 -18.96 15.50 3.11
C TYR A 230 -20.04 15.72 4.18
N VAL A 231 -19.86 16.69 5.08
CA VAL A 231 -20.95 17.19 5.94
C VAL A 231 -22.07 17.77 5.08
N VAL A 232 -21.73 18.61 4.10
CA VAL A 232 -22.71 19.23 3.19
C VAL A 232 -23.36 18.18 2.28
N GLU A 233 -22.58 17.21 1.77
CA GLU A 233 -23.12 16.12 0.96
C GLU A 233 -23.95 15.09 1.76
N GLY A 234 -23.90 15.14 3.09
CA GLY A 234 -24.65 14.23 3.96
C GLY A 234 -24.05 12.82 4.07
N ASN A 235 -22.78 12.62 3.67
CA ASN A 235 -22.10 11.34 3.75
C ASN A 235 -21.49 11.11 5.15
N LYS A 236 -22.31 10.59 6.06
CA LYS A 236 -21.94 10.38 7.47
C LYS A 236 -20.74 9.46 7.66
N ASP A 237 -20.57 8.46 6.81
CA ASP A 237 -19.47 7.49 6.95
C ASP A 237 -18.11 8.15 6.69
N LEU A 238 -18.01 8.97 5.64
CA LEU A 238 -16.79 9.73 5.36
C LEU A 238 -16.53 10.83 6.38
N VAL A 239 -17.58 11.49 6.90
CA VAL A 239 -17.43 12.43 8.00
C VAL A 239 -16.85 11.74 9.23
N ASN A 240 -17.43 10.62 9.66
CA ASN A 240 -16.93 9.86 10.80
C ASN A 240 -15.49 9.39 10.60
N LEU A 241 -15.17 8.86 9.43
CA LEU A 241 -13.80 8.43 9.11
C LEU A 241 -12.82 9.60 9.13
N SER A 242 -13.20 10.77 8.58
CA SER A 242 -12.36 11.97 8.61
C SER A 242 -12.08 12.44 10.04
N LEU A 243 -13.07 12.35 10.93
CA LEU A 243 -12.93 12.71 12.34
C LEU A 243 -12.06 11.70 13.11
N SER A 244 -12.16 10.39 12.81
CA SER A 244 -11.28 9.38 13.38
C SER A 244 -9.81 9.64 13.01
N VAL A 245 -9.54 9.98 11.74
CA VAL A 245 -8.20 10.37 11.28
C VAL A 245 -7.75 11.67 11.93
N PHE A 246 -8.63 12.67 12.02
CA PHE A 246 -8.31 13.92 12.70
C PHE A 246 -7.89 13.66 14.16
N SER A 247 -8.64 12.83 14.89
CA SER A 247 -8.36 12.47 16.27
C SER A 247 -7.03 11.74 16.44
N SER A 248 -6.63 10.88 15.49
CA SER A 248 -5.38 10.13 15.59
C SER A 248 -4.16 11.04 15.40
N TYR A 249 -4.25 11.99 14.47
CA TYR A 249 -3.16 12.90 14.15
C TYR A 249 -3.05 14.14 15.05
N ILE A 250 -4.05 14.47 15.87
CA ILE A 250 -3.92 15.53 16.90
C ILE A 250 -2.78 15.24 17.89
N ALA A 251 -2.52 13.96 18.19
CA ALA A 251 -1.48 13.56 19.14
C ALA A 251 -0.05 13.69 18.56
N TRP A 252 0.09 14.06 17.29
CA TRP A 252 1.37 14.11 16.58
C TRP A 252 2.00 15.48 16.70
#